data_AF-A0AAV7ZRK7-F1
#
_entry.id   AF-A0AAV7ZRK7-F1
#
_cell.length_a   1.000
_cell.length_b   1.000
_cell.length_c   1.000
_cell.angle_alpha   90.00
_cell.angle_beta   90.00
_cell.angle_gamma   90.00
#
_symmetry.space_group_name_H-M   'P 1'
#
loop_
_entity.id
_entity.type
_entity.pdbx_description
1 polymer ?
#
loop_
_entity_poly.entity_id
_entity_poly.type
_entity_poly.pdbx_seq_one_letter_code
_entity_poly.pdbx_strand_id
1 'polypeptide(L)'
;MSEADTWCTDEWDPKRITSTIVLSNDNKTAENKNGGWALVKGKLIMTQGIYRIRIKIDRHNSNNLMIGVCQKDFTGISYQSAQGWMYDSGSGGTKWHSGTSTNYSQRCNQNDIVTVVVDMDKKEVSFERNGKDLGVAYTGIASEVVLAVDFATTTDIITIL
;
A
#
# COMPACT_ATOMS: atom_id res chain seq x y z
N MET A 1 24.12 13.32 -13.39
CA MET A 1 24.18 11.99 -12.78
C MET A 1 22.74 11.63 -12.43
N SER A 2 22.17 10.63 -13.10
CA SER A 2 20.82 10.14 -12.82
C SER A 2 20.85 9.38 -11.51
N GLU A 3 20.09 9.82 -10.50
CA GLU A 3 19.85 9.02 -9.30
C GLU A 3 19.23 7.69 -9.74
N ALA A 4 19.94 6.60 -9.47
CA ALA A 4 19.45 5.28 -9.77
C ALA A 4 18.16 5.03 -8.98
N ASP A 5 17.13 4.53 -9.67
CA ASP A 5 15.90 3.95 -9.11
C ASP A 5 16.26 2.87 -8.08
N THR A 6 16.55 3.30 -6.85
CA THR A 6 17.03 2.39 -5.82
C THR A 6 15.81 1.75 -5.18
N TRP A 7 15.52 0.53 -5.62
CA TRP A 7 14.47 -0.29 -5.03
C TRP A 7 14.73 -0.49 -3.54
N CYS A 8 13.70 -0.29 -2.73
CA CYS A 8 13.79 -0.50 -1.30
C CYS A 8 13.29 -1.90 -0.96
N THR A 9 14.04 -2.63 -0.13
CA THR A 9 13.57 -3.88 0.47
C THR A 9 12.76 -3.58 1.73
N ASP A 10 11.56 -4.14 1.84
CA ASP A 10 10.73 -4.10 3.04
C ASP A 10 10.15 -5.50 3.31
N GLU A 11 9.52 -5.68 4.47
CA GLU A 11 8.75 -6.85 4.85
C GLU A 11 7.58 -6.40 5.75
N TRP A 12 6.52 -7.20 5.84
CA TRP A 12 5.43 -6.88 6.75
C TRP A 12 5.90 -6.98 8.20
N ASP A 13 5.48 -6.03 9.04
CA ASP A 13 5.80 -6.05 10.46
C ASP A 13 4.77 -6.90 11.22
N PRO A 14 5.15 -8.07 11.79
CA PRO A 14 4.22 -8.92 12.54
C PRO A 14 3.62 -8.23 13.78
N LYS A 15 4.17 -7.09 14.22
CA LYS A 15 3.63 -6.28 15.31
C LYS A 15 2.65 -5.20 14.85
N ARG A 16 2.48 -5.01 13.54
CA ARG A 16 1.63 -3.97 12.94
C ARG A 16 0.60 -4.56 11.98
N ILE A 17 -0.07 -5.62 12.43
CA ILE A 17 -1.12 -6.31 11.68
C ILE A 17 -2.41 -6.41 12.49
N THR A 18 -3.55 -6.43 11.82
CA THR A 18 -4.80 -6.92 12.41
C THR A 18 -4.70 -8.43 12.64
N SER A 19 -5.36 -8.94 13.69
CA SER A 19 -5.29 -10.37 14.08
C SER A 19 -5.82 -11.36 13.03
N THR A 20 -6.48 -10.88 11.97
CA THR A 20 -6.98 -11.69 10.86
C THR A 20 -5.95 -11.87 9.73
N ILE A 21 -4.86 -11.11 9.75
CA ILE A 21 -3.75 -11.22 8.80
C ILE A 21 -2.84 -12.36 9.20
N VAL A 22 -2.55 -13.23 8.25
CA VAL A 22 -1.54 -14.27 8.37
C VAL A 22 -0.36 -13.90 7.48
N LEU A 23 0.83 -13.88 8.08
CA LEU A 23 2.09 -13.63 7.38
C LEU A 23 2.78 -14.96 7.04
N SER A 24 3.43 -15.01 5.88
CA SER A 24 4.24 -16.14 5.42
C SER A 24 5.39 -15.65 4.55
N ASN A 25 6.24 -16.57 4.05
CA ASN A 25 7.38 -16.25 3.19
C ASN A 25 8.31 -15.19 3.84
N ASP A 26 8.78 -15.51 5.05
CA ASP A 26 9.59 -14.59 5.86
C ASP A 26 8.97 -13.19 6.01
N ASN A 27 7.67 -13.17 6.32
CA ASN A 27 6.82 -11.98 6.44
C ASN A 27 6.70 -11.12 5.16
N LYS A 28 7.02 -11.64 3.99
CA LYS A 28 6.79 -10.92 2.72
C LYS A 28 5.37 -11.07 2.19
N THR A 29 4.70 -12.18 2.52
CA THR A 29 3.36 -12.48 2.00
C THR A 29 2.31 -12.28 3.10
N ALA A 30 1.25 -11.52 2.80
CA ALA A 30 0.14 -11.27 3.70
C ALA A 30 -1.18 -11.76 3.09
N GLU A 31 -1.98 -12.45 3.91
CA GLU A 31 -3.31 -12.94 3.55
C GLU A 31 -4.31 -12.59 4.66
N ASN A 32 -5.47 -12.03 4.31
CA ASN A 32 -6.59 -11.91 5.24
C ASN A 32 -7.39 -13.21 5.26
N LYS A 33 -7.38 -13.94 6.39
CA LYS A 33 -8.05 -15.26 6.52
C LYS A 33 -9.37 -15.26 7.27
N ASN A 34 -9.66 -14.22 8.06
CA ASN A 34 -10.76 -14.26 9.04
C ASN A 34 -11.83 -13.16 8.87
N GLY A 35 -11.78 -12.41 7.76
CA GLY A 35 -12.88 -11.58 7.28
C GLY A 35 -12.87 -10.15 7.79
N GLY A 36 -13.67 -9.31 7.14
CA GLY A 36 -13.73 -7.88 7.42
C GLY A 36 -12.49 -7.10 7.00
N TRP A 37 -12.52 -5.80 7.29
CA TRP A 37 -11.41 -4.90 7.03
C TRP A 37 -10.21 -5.24 7.92
N ALA A 38 -9.03 -5.39 7.32
CA ALA A 38 -7.81 -5.74 8.03
C ALA A 38 -6.62 -4.94 7.50
N LEU A 39 -5.77 -4.44 8.40
CA LEU A 39 -4.58 -3.68 8.10
C LEU A 39 -3.33 -4.57 8.22
N VAL A 40 -2.40 -4.42 7.28
CA VAL A 40 -0.99 -4.83 7.41
C VAL A 40 -0.10 -3.62 7.10
N LYS A 41 0.99 -3.43 7.87
CA LYS A 41 2.00 -2.39 7.62
C LYS A 41 3.40 -2.95 7.44
N GLY A 42 4.21 -2.27 6.64
CA GLY A 42 5.63 -2.55 6.48
C GLY A 42 6.47 -2.17 7.72
N LYS A 43 7.71 -2.64 7.76
CA LYS A 43 8.69 -2.29 8.81
C LYS A 43 9.38 -0.97 8.51
N LEU A 44 9.70 -0.72 7.24
CA LEU A 44 10.45 0.45 6.81
C LEU A 44 9.71 1.75 7.11
N ILE A 45 10.27 2.55 8.01
CA ILE A 45 9.82 3.92 8.28
C ILE A 45 10.50 4.83 7.27
N MET A 46 9.68 5.48 6.44
CA MET A 46 10.12 6.41 5.40
C MET A 46 10.07 7.82 5.95
N THR A 47 11.20 8.54 5.90
CA THR A 47 11.33 9.88 6.49
C THR A 47 11.95 10.92 5.56
N GLN A 48 12.83 10.51 4.64
CA GLN A 48 13.56 11.39 3.71
C GLN A 48 13.95 10.64 2.43
N GLY A 49 14.04 11.35 1.30
CA GLY A 49 14.41 10.77 0.01
C GLY A 49 13.25 10.06 -0.67
N ILE A 50 13.58 9.26 -1.69
CA ILE A 50 12.60 8.55 -2.51
C ILE A 50 12.66 7.06 -2.23
N TYR A 51 11.50 6.47 -1.96
CA TYR A 51 11.33 5.03 -1.73
C TYR A 51 10.47 4.42 -2.82
N ARG A 52 10.87 3.24 -3.31
CA ARG A 52 10.14 2.47 -4.33
C ARG A 52 9.97 1.05 -3.84
N ILE A 53 8.76 0.70 -3.41
CA ILE A 53 8.43 -0.62 -2.85
C ILE A 53 7.43 -1.33 -3.75
N ARG A 54 7.72 -2.58 -4.14
CA ARG A 54 6.86 -3.37 -5.03
C ARG A 54 6.01 -4.35 -4.26
N ILE A 55 4.72 -4.37 -4.57
CA ILE A 55 3.75 -5.33 -4.08
C ILE A 55 3.20 -6.10 -5.28
N LYS A 56 3.33 -7.42 -5.27
CA LYS A 56 2.61 -8.30 -6.17
C LYS A 56 1.26 -8.65 -5.58
N ILE A 57 0.21 -8.58 -6.40
CA ILE A 57 -1.13 -9.05 -6.04
C ILE A 57 -1.23 -10.53 -6.43
N ASP A 58 -0.91 -11.45 -5.51
CA ASP A 58 -0.88 -12.89 -5.81
C ASP A 58 -2.27 -13.48 -6.03
N ARG A 59 -3.27 -12.95 -5.33
CA ARG A 59 -4.69 -13.32 -5.47
C ARG A 59 -5.57 -12.11 -5.23
N HIS A 60 -6.53 -11.89 -6.14
CA HIS A 60 -7.47 -10.78 -6.06
C HIS A 60 -8.90 -11.26 -6.33
N ASN A 61 -9.64 -11.44 -5.24
CA ASN A 61 -10.99 -12.01 -5.20
C ASN A 61 -11.98 -11.06 -4.49
N SER A 62 -11.49 -9.98 -3.88
CA SER A 62 -12.33 -8.93 -3.30
C SER A 62 -12.65 -7.83 -4.31
N ASN A 63 -13.64 -7.00 -3.97
CA ASN A 63 -13.90 -5.76 -4.71
C ASN A 63 -12.94 -4.63 -4.32
N ASN A 64 -12.22 -4.71 -3.20
CA ASN A 64 -11.45 -3.61 -2.66
C ASN A 64 -10.15 -4.11 -2.03
N LEU A 65 -9.04 -3.56 -2.51
CA LEU A 65 -7.71 -3.78 -1.94
C LEU A 65 -7.01 -2.43 -1.91
N MET A 66 -6.81 -1.89 -0.72
CA MET A 66 -6.31 -0.53 -0.52
C MET A 66 -4.81 -0.58 -0.33
N ILE A 67 -4.01 -0.16 -1.32
CA ILE A 67 -2.54 -0.16 -1.26
C ILE A 67 -2.05 1.28 -1.12
N GLY A 68 -1.18 1.56 -0.15
CA GLY A 68 -0.68 2.92 0.02
C GLY A 68 0.27 3.06 1.19
N VAL A 69 0.18 4.22 1.86
CA VAL A 69 0.96 4.51 3.05
C VAL A 69 0.08 5.08 4.15
N CYS A 70 0.51 4.91 5.39
CA CYS A 70 -0.10 5.57 6.55
C CYS A 70 0.95 6.06 7.53
N GLN A 71 0.56 6.91 8.47
CA GLN A 71 1.45 7.34 9.56
C GLN A 71 1.95 6.14 10.36
N LYS A 72 3.23 6.15 10.78
CA LYS A 72 3.87 4.99 11.43
C LYS A 72 3.11 4.46 12.65
N ASP A 73 2.49 5.33 13.44
CA ASP A 73 1.80 4.99 14.69
C ASP A 73 0.29 4.74 14.51
N PHE A 74 -0.23 4.80 13.28
CA PHE A 74 -1.64 4.57 13.00
C PHE A 74 -2.04 3.09 13.19
N THR A 75 -3.19 2.82 13.80
CA THR A 75 -3.66 1.45 14.11
C THR A 75 -5.07 1.13 13.64
N GLY A 76 -5.72 2.02 12.88
CA GLY A 76 -7.07 1.83 12.34
C GLY A 76 -7.09 1.26 10.92
N ILE A 77 -8.16 1.55 10.16
CA ILE A 77 -8.25 1.26 8.72
C ILE A 77 -7.87 2.51 7.93
N SER A 78 -6.87 2.39 7.07
CA SER A 78 -6.13 3.54 6.54
C SER A 78 -6.96 4.37 5.56
N TYR A 79 -7.74 3.74 4.69
CA TYR A 79 -8.50 4.45 3.66
C TYR A 79 -9.58 5.40 4.21
N GLN A 80 -10.04 5.15 5.45
CA GLN A 80 -11.05 5.97 6.15
C GLN A 80 -10.44 7.14 6.92
N SER A 81 -9.12 7.16 7.11
CA SER A 81 -8.44 8.09 8.00
C SER A 81 -7.70 9.18 7.23
N ALA A 82 -7.58 10.36 7.84
CA ALA A 82 -6.66 11.40 7.38
C ALA A 82 -5.18 11.02 7.58
N GLN A 83 -4.91 9.93 8.29
CA GLN A 83 -3.56 9.39 8.50
C GLN A 83 -3.17 8.34 7.46
N GLY A 84 -4.02 8.08 6.44
CA GLY A 84 -3.78 7.13 5.36
C GLY A 84 -3.98 7.76 3.97
N TRP A 85 -3.19 7.29 3.00
CA TRP A 85 -3.20 7.72 1.60
C TRP A 85 -3.20 6.48 0.72
N MET A 86 -4.39 6.03 0.31
CA MET A 86 -4.63 4.68 -0.19
C MET A 86 -5.16 4.63 -1.62
N TYR A 87 -4.53 3.84 -2.48
CA TYR A 87 -5.04 3.50 -3.80
C TYR A 87 -5.90 2.23 -3.73
N ASP A 88 -7.18 2.33 -4.09
CA ASP A 88 -8.06 1.16 -4.24
C ASP A 88 -7.80 0.47 -5.57
N SER A 89 -7.00 -0.59 -5.51
CA SER A 89 -6.64 -1.40 -6.68
C SER A 89 -7.77 -2.34 -7.12
N GLY A 90 -8.87 -2.46 -6.37
CA GLY A 90 -9.96 -3.41 -6.66
C GLY A 90 -11.19 -2.80 -7.34
N SER A 91 -11.74 -1.69 -6.82
CA SER A 91 -13.12 -1.27 -7.19
C SER A 91 -13.21 -0.22 -8.30
N GLY A 92 -12.14 0.01 -9.05
CA GLY A 92 -12.12 0.95 -10.17
C GLY A 92 -10.85 1.76 -10.33
N GLY A 93 -9.87 1.59 -9.44
CA GLY A 93 -8.63 2.37 -9.46
C GLY A 93 -8.82 3.77 -8.89
N THR A 94 -9.53 3.91 -7.79
CA THR A 94 -9.74 5.21 -7.12
C THR A 94 -8.67 5.44 -6.06
N LYS A 95 -8.45 6.70 -5.70
CA LYS A 95 -7.62 7.07 -4.56
C LYS A 95 -8.51 7.52 -3.40
N TRP A 96 -8.18 7.07 -2.19
CA TRP A 96 -8.92 7.27 -0.96
C TRP A 96 -8.09 8.02 0.07
N HIS A 97 -8.71 9.02 0.69
CA HIS A 97 -8.13 9.76 1.81
C HIS A 97 -9.26 10.26 2.70
N SER A 98 -9.14 10.04 4.01
CA SER A 98 -10.16 10.47 4.99
C SER A 98 -11.59 10.04 4.60
N GLY A 99 -11.74 8.81 4.08
CA GLY A 99 -13.04 8.24 3.71
C GLY A 99 -13.66 8.79 2.43
N THR A 100 -12.94 9.62 1.66
CA THR A 100 -13.39 10.18 0.40
C THR A 100 -12.61 9.58 -0.77
N SER A 101 -13.32 9.21 -1.84
CA SER A 101 -12.73 8.65 -3.06
C SER A 101 -12.67 9.65 -4.20
N THR A 102 -11.63 9.59 -5.04
CA THR A 102 -11.55 10.31 -6.31
C THR A 102 -10.98 9.39 -7.39
N ASN A 103 -11.41 9.56 -8.64
CA ASN A 103 -10.84 8.82 -9.77
C ASN A 103 -9.33 9.10 -9.87
N TYR A 104 -8.55 8.05 -10.16
CA TYR A 104 -7.10 8.14 -10.24
C TYR A 104 -6.54 7.30 -11.39
N SER A 105 -6.90 6.01 -11.45
CA SER A 105 -6.42 5.07 -12.45
C SER A 105 -7.51 4.05 -12.82
N GLN A 106 -7.11 2.84 -13.18
CA GLN A 106 -7.97 1.68 -13.44
C GLN A 106 -7.67 0.60 -12.41
N ARG A 107 -8.62 -0.29 -12.14
CA ARG A 107 -8.40 -1.49 -11.30
C ARG A 107 -7.15 -2.28 -11.71
N CYS A 108 -6.53 -2.92 -10.74
CA CYS A 108 -5.53 -3.97 -10.93
C CYS A 108 -6.21 -5.34 -11.07
N ASN A 109 -5.41 -6.32 -11.44
CA ASN A 109 -5.80 -7.73 -11.51
C ASN A 109 -4.80 -8.59 -10.74
N GLN A 110 -5.18 -9.86 -10.55
CA GLN A 110 -4.24 -10.87 -10.08
C GLN A 110 -2.98 -10.90 -10.96
N ASN A 111 -1.83 -11.02 -10.30
CA ASN A 111 -0.46 -10.96 -10.83
C ASN A 111 0.05 -9.58 -11.24
N ASP A 112 -0.76 -8.51 -11.15
CA ASP A 112 -0.21 -7.16 -11.30
C ASP A 112 0.78 -6.86 -10.17
N ILE A 113 1.82 -6.09 -10.53
CA ILE A 113 2.76 -5.50 -9.59
C ILE A 113 2.42 -4.03 -9.46
N VAL A 114 2.12 -3.61 -8.23
CA VAL A 114 1.95 -2.21 -7.85
C VAL A 114 3.25 -1.74 -7.20
N THR A 115 3.89 -0.72 -7.76
CA THR A 115 4.97 0.01 -7.07
C THR A 115 4.35 1.16 -6.30
N VAL A 116 4.62 1.25 -5.00
CA VAL A 116 4.35 2.44 -4.18
C VAL A 116 5.61 3.30 -4.22
N VAL A 117 5.49 4.50 -4.79
CA VAL A 117 6.59 5.46 -4.87
C VAL A 117 6.31 6.57 -3.88
N VAL A 118 7.21 6.77 -2.92
CA VAL A 118 7.09 7.77 -1.86
C VAL A 118 8.26 8.73 -1.95
N ASP A 119 7.98 9.96 -2.37
CA ASP A 119 8.97 11.05 -2.37
C ASP A 119 8.79 11.85 -1.07
N MET A 120 9.60 11.52 -0.07
CA MET A 120 9.55 12.17 1.24
C MET A 120 10.12 13.59 1.24
N ASP A 121 10.87 13.96 0.20
CA ASP A 121 11.41 15.32 0.05
C ASP A 121 10.34 16.26 -0.50
N LYS A 122 9.50 15.79 -1.44
CA LYS A 122 8.34 16.52 -1.95
C LYS A 122 7.04 16.28 -1.17
N LYS A 123 7.03 15.29 -0.27
CA LYS A 123 5.82 14.80 0.43
C LYS A 123 4.75 14.29 -0.52
N GLU A 124 5.16 13.50 -1.51
CA GLU A 124 4.28 12.95 -2.55
C GLU A 124 4.22 11.43 -2.50
N VAL A 125 3.06 10.90 -2.90
CA VAL A 125 2.89 9.47 -3.19
C VAL A 125 2.35 9.32 -4.60
N SER A 126 3.00 8.48 -5.38
CA SER A 126 2.52 8.01 -6.68
C SER A 126 2.55 6.48 -6.73
N PHE A 127 1.90 5.93 -7.74
CA PHE A 127 1.82 4.50 -7.94
C PHE A 127 2.23 4.14 -9.37
N GLU A 128 2.80 2.96 -9.53
CA GLU A 128 3.03 2.36 -10.84
C GLU A 128 2.30 1.03 -10.91
N ARG A 129 1.81 0.67 -12.10
CA ARG A 129 1.28 -0.68 -12.38
C ARG A 129 2.12 -1.32 -13.47
N ASN A 130 2.77 -2.42 -13.14
CA ASN A 130 3.66 -3.16 -14.06
C ASN A 130 4.70 -2.24 -14.71
N GLY A 131 5.29 -1.33 -13.91
CA GLY A 131 6.29 -0.36 -14.34
C GLY A 131 5.74 0.87 -15.07
N LYS A 132 4.43 0.96 -15.30
CA LYS A 132 3.79 2.16 -15.87
C LYS A 132 3.39 3.12 -14.75
N ASP A 133 3.95 4.33 -14.76
CA ASP A 133 3.56 5.43 -13.88
C ASP A 133 2.07 5.82 -14.06
N LEU A 134 1.38 5.99 -12.94
CA LEU A 134 -0.03 6.41 -12.86
C LEU A 134 -0.18 7.88 -12.45
N GLY A 135 0.93 8.60 -12.24
CA GLY A 135 0.98 10.01 -11.84
C GLY A 135 0.88 10.20 -10.33
N VAL A 136 1.07 11.44 -9.86
CA VAL A 136 0.99 11.77 -8.43
C VAL A 136 -0.43 11.59 -7.90
N ALA A 137 -0.60 10.71 -6.91
CA ALA A 137 -1.87 10.47 -6.24
C ALA A 137 -2.10 11.49 -5.12
N TYR A 138 -1.07 11.76 -4.33
CA TYR A 138 -1.16 12.59 -3.13
C TYR A 138 0.04 13.53 -2.99
N THR A 139 -0.21 14.68 -2.38
CA THR A 139 0.80 15.64 -1.93
C THR A 139 0.53 15.97 -0.45
N GLY A 140 1.53 16.49 0.26
CA GLY A 140 1.38 16.88 1.66
C GLY A 140 1.21 15.71 2.64
N ILE A 141 1.83 14.56 2.36
CA ILE A 141 1.82 13.42 3.30
C ILE A 141 2.60 13.73 4.59
N ALA A 142 2.37 12.93 5.64
CA ALA A 142 3.04 13.10 6.92
C ALA A 142 4.58 12.96 6.85
N SER A 143 5.28 13.44 7.88
CA SER A 143 6.74 13.40 7.97
C SER A 143 7.32 11.99 8.13
N GLU A 144 6.55 11.05 8.68
CA GLU A 144 6.94 9.66 8.88
C GLU A 144 5.79 8.74 8.46
N VAL A 145 6.02 7.95 7.42
CA VAL A 145 5.03 7.02 6.89
C VAL A 145 5.63 5.63 6.72
N VAL A 146 4.76 4.63 6.67
CA VAL A 146 5.10 3.23 6.39
C VAL A 146 4.18 2.72 5.29
N LEU A 147 4.62 1.70 4.56
CA LEU A 147 3.76 0.96 3.64
C LEU A 147 2.55 0.42 4.40
N ALA A 148 1.36 0.50 3.81
CA ALA A 148 0.12 0.03 4.38
C ALA A 148 -0.77 -0.63 3.33
N VAL A 149 -1.43 -1.72 3.72
CA VAL A 149 -2.50 -2.32 2.92
C VAL A 149 -3.72 -2.61 3.78
N ASP A 150 -4.89 -2.13 3.36
CA ASP A 150 -6.17 -2.55 3.93
C ASP A 150 -6.85 -3.58 3.00
N PHE A 151 -7.16 -4.75 3.55
CA PHE A 151 -7.91 -5.82 2.89
C PHE A 151 -9.39 -5.70 3.24
N ALA A 152 -10.31 -5.79 2.27
CA ALA A 152 -11.75 -5.71 2.56
C ALA A 152 -12.39 -7.05 2.95
N THR A 153 -11.91 -8.16 2.38
CA THR A 153 -12.51 -9.50 2.59
C THR A 153 -11.43 -10.55 2.83
N THR A 154 -11.86 -11.74 3.26
CA THR A 154 -11.01 -12.93 3.15
C THR A 154 -10.81 -13.27 1.69
N THR A 155 -9.58 -13.59 1.30
CA THR A 155 -9.12 -14.24 0.05
C THR A 155 -8.06 -13.46 -0.70
N ASP A 156 -7.90 -12.16 -0.51
CA ASP A 156 -6.78 -11.46 -1.18
C ASP A 156 -5.44 -11.87 -0.57
N ILE A 157 -4.43 -12.04 -1.43
CA ILE A 157 -3.03 -12.32 -1.05
C ILE A 157 -2.14 -11.34 -1.78
N ILE A 158 -1.21 -10.76 -1.05
CA ILE A 158 -0.16 -9.89 -1.61
C ILE A 158 1.22 -10.30 -1.11
N THR A 159 2.25 -9.98 -1.90
CA THR A 159 3.64 -10.21 -1.54
C THR A 159 4.50 -8.98 -1.83
N ILE A 160 5.28 -8.53 -0.85
CA ILE A 160 6.37 -7.55 -1.08
C ILE A 160 7.50 -8.26 -1.81
N LEU A 161 8.02 -7.66 -2.91
CA LEU A 161 9.09 -8.25 -3.74
C LEU A 161 10.48 -7.83 -3.28
#